data_AF-A0A9D4R228-F1
#
_entry.id   AF-A0A9D4R228-F1
#
_cell.length_a   1.000
_cell.length_b   1.000
_cell.length_c   1.000
_cell.angle_alpha   90.00
_cell.angle_beta   90.00
_cell.angle_gamma   90.00
#
_symmetry.space_group_name_H-M   'P 1'
#
loop_
_entity.id
_entity.type
_entity.pdbx_description
1 polymer ?
#
loop_
_entity_poly.entity_id
_entity_poly.type
_entity_poly.pdbx_seq_one_letter_code
_entity_poly.pdbx_strand_id
1 'polypeptide(L)'
;MQMSFLTTSCDSVVATSSGYVAADSSDSALATSCGSVSATSCGYVAATSCGSVAATSCGYVAAICSGCALATCSGYVAATSFDYGLL
;
A
#
# COMPACT_ATOMS: atom_id res chain seq x y z
N MET A 1 9.44 -18.83 4.14
CA MET A 1 10.04 -18.25 2.93
C MET A 1 9.27 -16.96 2.65
N GLN A 2 9.87 -15.79 2.84
CA GLN A 2 9.21 -14.53 2.45
C GLN A 2 9.41 -14.32 0.96
N MET A 3 8.32 -14.06 0.24
CA MET A 3 8.37 -13.61 -1.14
C MET A 3 8.28 -12.09 -1.14
N SER A 4 9.09 -11.45 -1.98
CA SER A 4 9.05 -10.00 -2.20
C SER A 4 8.50 -9.77 -3.59
N PHE A 5 7.57 -8.83 -3.75
CA PHE A 5 7.01 -8.47 -5.04
C PHE A 5 7.40 -7.04 -5.38
N LEU A 6 8.03 -6.86 -6.54
CA LEU A 6 8.36 -5.55 -7.09
C LEU A 6 7.78 -5.47 -8.50
N THR A 7 6.96 -4.46 -8.77
CA THR A 7 6.37 -4.24 -10.09
C THR A 7 6.38 -2.78 -10.48
N THR A 8 6.49 -2.54 -11.79
CA THR A 8 6.33 -1.25 -12.43
C THR A 8 5.52 -1.46 -13.70
N SER A 9 4.40 -0.76 -13.86
CA SER A 9 3.56 -0.84 -15.06
C SER A 9 2.88 0.48 -15.40
N CYS A 10 2.45 0.60 -16.66
CA CYS A 10 1.57 1.69 -17.09
C CYS A 10 0.09 1.40 -16.80
N ASP A 11 -0.23 0.16 -16.43
CA ASP A 11 -1.58 -0.31 -16.14
C ASP A 11 -1.81 -0.44 -14.63
N SER A 12 -3.04 -0.80 -14.25
CA SER A 12 -3.38 -1.13 -12.87
C SER A 12 -2.63 -2.38 -12.40
N VAL A 13 -2.11 -2.34 -11.17
CA VAL A 13 -1.38 -3.44 -10.54
C VAL A 13 -2.16 -4.01 -9.38
N VAL A 14 -2.12 -5.34 -9.27
CA VAL A 14 -2.61 -6.08 -8.11
C VAL A 14 -1.49 -6.99 -7.62
N ALA A 15 -1.07 -6.79 -6.38
CA ALA A 15 0.04 -7.50 -5.78
C ALA A 15 -0.39 -8.17 -4.48
N THR A 16 -0.11 -9.46 -4.36
CA THR A 16 -0.33 -10.22 -3.13
C THR A 16 0.97 -10.91 -2.75
N SER A 17 1.46 -10.66 -1.54
CA SER A 17 2.70 -11.26 -1.06
C SER A 17 2.67 -11.55 0.44
N SER A 18 3.48 -12.50 0.90
CA SER A 18 3.68 -12.74 2.34
C SER A 18 4.82 -11.89 2.94
N GLY A 19 5.55 -11.14 2.12
CA GLY A 19 6.73 -10.35 2.53
C GLY A 19 6.61 -8.86 2.23
N TYR A 20 7.50 -8.33 1.39
CA TYR A 20 7.45 -6.92 0.99
C TYR A 20 6.77 -6.76 -0.37
N VAL A 21 5.96 -5.73 -0.53
CA VAL A 21 5.37 -5.33 -1.81
C VAL A 21 5.82 -3.92 -2.14
N ALA A 22 6.42 -3.74 -3.31
CA ALA A 22 6.65 -2.44 -3.94
C ALA A 22 5.95 -2.42 -5.30
N ALA A 23 5.06 -1.47 -5.49
CA ALA A 23 4.25 -1.35 -6.69
C ALA A 23 4.29 0.09 -7.22
N ASP A 24 4.73 0.25 -8.46
CA ASP A 24 4.68 1.51 -9.18
C ASP A 24 3.74 1.36 -10.38
N SER A 25 2.73 2.22 -10.48
CA SER A 25 1.72 2.14 -11.53
C SER A 25 1.34 3.53 -12.03
N SER A 26 1.02 3.66 -13.32
CA SER A 26 0.49 4.93 -13.84
C SER A 26 -1.00 5.13 -13.55
N ASP A 27 -1.72 4.09 -13.12
CA ASP A 27 -3.18 4.14 -13.01
C ASP A 27 -3.69 3.81 -11.60
N SER A 28 -3.63 2.55 -11.18
CA SER A 28 -4.09 2.13 -9.86
C SER A 28 -3.21 1.02 -9.27
N ALA A 29 -2.93 1.05 -7.97
CA ALA A 29 -2.17 0.02 -7.27
C ALA A 29 -2.96 -0.58 -6.11
N LEU A 30 -3.23 -1.87 -6.17
CA LEU A 30 -3.83 -2.67 -5.09
C LEU A 30 -2.77 -3.62 -4.54
N ALA A 31 -2.49 -3.53 -3.25
CA ALA A 31 -1.45 -4.34 -2.63
C ALA A 31 -1.93 -4.95 -1.30
N THR A 32 -1.76 -6.26 -1.17
CA THR A 32 -2.02 -7.00 0.06
C THR A 32 -0.75 -7.69 0.51
N SER A 33 -0.33 -7.42 1.74
CA SER A 33 0.86 -8.05 2.31
C SER A 33 0.74 -8.43 3.78
N CYS A 34 1.47 -9.47 4.20
CA CYS A 34 1.70 -9.73 5.63
C CYS A 34 2.87 -8.91 6.20
N GLY A 35 3.71 -8.31 5.34
CA GLY A 35 4.89 -7.53 5.74
C GLY A 35 4.68 -6.03 5.60
N SER A 36 5.41 -5.41 4.67
CA SER A 36 5.30 -3.97 4.39
C SER A 36 4.91 -3.72 2.94
N VAL A 37 4.19 -2.62 2.71
CA VAL A 37 3.71 -2.22 1.38
C VAL A 37 4.22 -0.81 1.08
N SER A 38 4.86 -0.64 -0.08
CA SER A 38 5.14 0.64 -0.72
C SER A 38 4.41 0.70 -2.05
N ALA A 39 3.55 1.70 -2.25
CA ALA A 39 2.80 1.85 -3.49
C ALA A 39 2.83 3.29 -4.00
N THR A 40 3.14 3.45 -5.28
CA THR A 40 3.09 4.73 -6.00
C THR A 40 2.11 4.60 -7.15
N SER A 41 1.15 5.52 -7.25
CA SER A 41 0.21 5.52 -8.37
C SER A 41 -0.33 6.91 -8.72
N CYS A 42 -0.48 7.24 -10.00
CA CYS A 42 -1.09 8.53 -10.36
C CYS A 42 -2.59 8.60 -10.03
N GLY A 43 -3.32 7.48 -10.00
CA GLY A 43 -4.75 7.45 -9.75
C GLY A 43 -5.13 7.02 -8.34
N TYR A 44 -5.19 5.71 -8.10
CA TYR A 44 -5.68 5.14 -6.85
C TYR A 44 -4.69 4.17 -6.22
N VAL A 45 -4.50 4.25 -4.90
CA VAL A 45 -3.73 3.27 -4.14
C VAL A 45 -4.62 2.66 -3.06
N ALA A 46 -4.78 1.33 -3.06
CA ALA A 46 -5.30 0.57 -1.93
C ALA A 46 -4.25 -0.38 -1.39
N ALA A 47 -3.95 -0.28 -0.10
CA ALA A 47 -2.97 -1.14 0.55
C ALA A 47 -3.55 -1.76 1.81
N THR A 48 -3.39 -3.08 1.97
CA THR A 48 -3.68 -3.80 3.21
C THR A 48 -2.41 -4.49 3.69
N SER A 49 -1.98 -4.21 4.92
CA SER A 49 -0.74 -4.77 5.45
C SER A 49 -0.79 -5.11 6.94
N CYS A 50 -0.28 -6.26 7.36
CA CYS A 50 -0.10 -6.53 8.79
C CYS A 50 1.07 -5.73 9.42
N GLY A 51 1.91 -5.08 8.61
CA GLY A 51 3.01 -4.22 9.07
C GLY A 51 2.77 -2.75 8.70
N SER A 52 3.73 -2.16 7.98
CA SER A 52 3.69 -0.75 7.59
C SER A 52 3.21 -0.55 6.16
N VAL A 53 2.56 0.58 5.91
CA VAL A 53 2.13 1.00 4.56
C VAL A 53 2.70 2.38 4.26
N ALA A 54 3.35 2.52 3.11
CA ALA A 54 3.75 3.78 2.51
C ALA A 54 3.06 3.92 1.15
N ALA A 55 2.26 4.95 0.96
CA ALA A 55 1.50 5.15 -0.27
C ALA A 55 1.69 6.58 -0.80
N THR A 56 1.94 6.71 -2.09
CA THR A 56 1.99 8.00 -2.79
C THR A 56 1.01 8.00 -3.95
N SER A 57 0.11 8.99 -4.01
CA SER A 57 -0.80 9.10 -5.14
C SER A 57 -1.23 10.52 -5.51
N CYS A 58 -1.54 10.79 -6.78
CA CYS A 58 -2.14 12.07 -7.16
C CYS A 58 -3.66 12.11 -6.93
N GLY A 59 -4.33 10.96 -6.82
CA GLY A 59 -5.78 10.87 -6.60
C GLY A 59 -6.14 10.46 -5.16
N TYR A 60 -6.31 9.16 -4.94
CA TYR A 60 -6.90 8.63 -3.72
C TYR A 60 -6.02 7.55 -3.09
N VAL A 61 -5.86 7.59 -1.77
CA VAL A 61 -5.11 6.59 -1.00
C VAL A 61 -6.02 5.98 0.06
N ALA A 62 -6.18 4.65 0.02
CA ALA A 62 -6.81 3.85 1.06
C ALA A 62 -5.79 2.88 1.66
N ALA A 63 -5.53 2.98 2.96
CA ALA A 63 -4.56 2.12 3.65
C ALA A 63 -5.18 1.48 4.89
N ILE A 64 -5.06 0.16 5.00
CA ILE A 64 -5.40 -0.59 6.21
C ILE A 64 -4.13 -1.26 6.70
N CYS A 65 -3.73 -0.99 7.94
CA CYS A 65 -2.59 -1.69 8.51
C CYS A 65 -2.67 -1.95 10.00
N SER A 66 -1.84 -2.87 10.50
CA SER A 66 -1.69 -3.08 11.95
C SER A 66 -0.53 -2.28 12.56
N GLY A 67 0.25 -1.58 11.73
CA GLY A 67 1.32 -0.69 12.16
C GLY A 67 1.11 0.73 11.64
N CYS A 68 2.19 1.35 11.17
CA CYS A 68 2.18 2.72 10.68
C CYS A 68 1.69 2.82 9.22
N ALA A 69 0.81 3.78 8.95
CA ALA A 69 0.45 4.21 7.60
C ALA A 69 1.00 5.61 7.31
N LEU A 70 1.78 5.73 6.25
CA LEU A 70 2.24 6.99 5.68
C LEU A 70 1.61 7.14 4.29
N ALA A 71 0.92 8.25 4.07
CA ALA A 71 0.27 8.53 2.81
C ALA A 71 0.60 9.96 2.37
N THR A 72 1.06 10.10 1.12
CA THR A 72 1.21 11.39 0.47
C THR A 72 0.27 11.42 -0.72
N CYS A 73 -0.71 12.33 -0.72
CA CYS A 73 -1.53 12.52 -1.90
C CYS A 73 -1.99 13.94 -2.13
N SER A 74 -2.35 14.23 -3.38
CA SER A 74 -2.99 15.51 -3.75
C SER A 74 -4.50 15.51 -3.57
N GLY A 75 -5.14 14.34 -3.46
CA GLY A 75 -6.58 14.21 -3.20
C GLY A 75 -6.89 13.73 -1.78
N TYR A 76 -7.55 12.57 -1.66
CA TYR A 76 -8.06 12.08 -0.36
C TYR A 76 -7.25 10.90 0.17
N VAL A 77 -6.95 10.94 1.47
CA VAL A 77 -6.38 9.83 2.23
C VAL A 77 -7.42 9.26 3.21
N ALA A 78 -7.63 7.95 3.15
CA ALA A 78 -8.29 7.17 4.19
C ALA A 78 -7.29 6.14 4.73
N ALA A 79 -6.81 6.32 5.96
CA ALA A 79 -5.88 5.39 6.60
C ALA A 79 -6.49 4.87 7.91
N THR A 80 -6.52 3.55 8.07
CA THR A 80 -6.95 2.89 9.31
C THR A 80 -5.82 2.02 9.82
N SER A 81 -5.29 2.35 11.00
CA SER A 81 -4.29 1.55 11.69
C SER A 81 -4.88 0.87 12.93
N PHE A 82 -4.66 -0.43 13.09
CA PHE A 82 -5.01 -1.19 14.28
C PHE A 82 -3.76 -1.45 15.11
N ASP A 83 -3.49 -0.61 16.09
CA ASP A 83 -2.41 -0.86 17.03
C ASP A 83 -2.88 -1.90 18.07
N TYR A 84 -2.30 -3.10 18.04
CA TYR A 84 -2.60 -4.16 19.02
C TYR A 84 -1.91 -3.91 20.39
N GLY A 85 -1.40 -2.68 20.64
CA GLY A 85 -0.58 -2.32 21.80
C GLY A 85 -1.24 -1.46 22.88
N LEU A 86 -2.55 -1.19 22.85
CA LEU A 86 -3.25 -0.49 23.95
C LEU A 86 -4.25 -1.42 24.66
N LEU A 87 -3.72 -2.26 25.56
CA LEU A 87 -4.42 -2.81 26.74
C LEU A 87 -3.89 -2.11 27.99
#